data_AF-A0A0G2J3Z5-F1
#
_entry.id   AF-A0A0G2J3Z5-F1
#
_cell.length_a   1.000
_cell.length_b   1.000
_cell.length_c   1.000
_cell.angle_alpha   90.00
_cell.angle_beta   90.00
_cell.angle_gamma   90.00
#
_symmetry.space_group_name_H-M   'P 1'
#
loop_
_entity.id
_entity.type
_entity.pdbx_description
1 polymer ?
#
loop_
_entity_poly.entity_id
_entity_poly.type
_entity_poly.pdbx_seq_one_letter_code
_entity_poly.pdbx_strand_id
1 'polypeptide(L)'
;MHGKWTAKEDIFVATLRLGTNLTWREIETEFNKRFPHATPKDLESRYNKGLKPGRRVPADKRRASDIIDDYRQYGLVEEENSAARKIVQQALYILDGYPLRRLWC
;
A
#
# COMPACT_ATOMS: atom_id res chain seq x y z
N MET A 1 19.58 3.23 7.69
CA MET A 1 18.24 3.70 8.05
C MET A 1 17.66 4.39 6.83
N HIS A 2 16.49 3.96 6.36
CA HIS A 2 15.74 4.73 5.38
C HIS A 2 15.38 6.10 5.98
N GLY A 3 15.44 7.16 5.16
CA GLY A 3 15.09 8.51 5.58
C GLY A 3 13.59 8.66 5.86
N LYS A 4 13.08 9.90 5.74
CA LYS A 4 11.65 10.17 5.94
C LYS A 4 10.81 9.51 4.85
N TRP A 5 9.93 8.59 5.25
CA TRP A 5 8.97 7.93 4.37
C TRP A 5 7.99 8.93 3.76
N THR A 6 7.74 8.79 2.46
CA THR A 6 6.78 9.62 1.72
C THR A 6 5.45 8.90 1.54
N ALA A 7 4.37 9.66 1.29
CA ALA A 7 3.06 9.08 1.04
C ALA A 7 3.04 8.16 -0.20
N LYS A 8 3.86 8.45 -1.22
CA LYS A 8 3.98 7.60 -2.42
C LYS A 8 4.64 6.26 -2.12
N GLU A 9 5.69 6.27 -1.30
CA GLU A 9 6.35 5.05 -0.83
C GLU A 9 5.39 4.20 0.01
N ASP A 10 4.65 4.84 0.91
CA ASP A 10 3.66 4.17 1.76
C ASP A 10 2.55 3.50 0.94
N ILE A 11 1.99 4.21 -0.04
CA ILE A 11 0.99 3.65 -0.96
C ILE A 11 1.59 2.45 -1.71
N PHE A 12 2.83 2.57 -2.21
CA PHE A 12 3.47 1.50 -2.96
C PHE A 12 3.69 0.23 -2.11
N VAL A 13 4.27 0.39 -0.92
CA VAL A 13 4.52 -0.72 0.01
C VAL A 13 3.20 -1.35 0.47
N ALA A 14 2.21 -0.54 0.85
CA ALA A 14 0.91 -1.04 1.27
C ALA A 14 0.20 -1.79 0.13
N THR A 15 0.23 -1.25 -1.10
CA THR A 15 -0.40 -1.86 -2.27
C THR A 15 0.21 -3.23 -2.57
N LEU A 16 1.53 -3.31 -2.69
CA LEU A 16 2.16 -4.60 -2.98
C LEU A 16 1.92 -5.60 -1.85
N ARG A 17 2.01 -5.15 -0.59
CA ARG A 17 1.86 -6.06 0.55
C ARG A 17 0.42 -6.57 0.72
N LEU A 18 -0.59 -5.73 0.46
CA LEU A 18 -2.00 -6.09 0.62
C LEU A 18 -2.61 -6.71 -0.63
N GLY A 19 -2.04 -6.44 -1.81
CA GLY A 19 -2.62 -6.79 -3.10
C GLY A 19 -1.81 -7.73 -3.97
N THR A 20 -0.67 -8.23 -3.49
CA THR A 20 0.08 -9.27 -4.17
C THR A 20 0.55 -10.37 -3.21
N ASN A 21 0.90 -11.53 -3.76
CA ASN A 21 1.62 -12.58 -3.03
C ASN A 21 3.16 -12.43 -3.13
N LEU A 22 3.68 -11.21 -3.27
CA LEU A 22 5.13 -10.94 -3.25
C LEU A 22 5.68 -11.08 -1.82
N THR A 23 6.89 -11.64 -1.75
CA THR A 23 7.72 -11.68 -0.54
C THR A 23 8.35 -10.30 -0.27
N TRP A 24 8.83 -10.05 0.94
CA TRP A 24 9.51 -8.78 1.26
C TRP A 24 10.75 -8.51 0.39
N ARG A 25 11.45 -9.56 -0.04
CA ARG A 25 12.61 -9.46 -0.94
C ARG A 25 12.21 -9.09 -2.37
N GLU A 26 11.09 -9.63 -2.85
CA GLU A 26 10.53 -9.22 -4.14
C GLU A 26 10.01 -7.77 -4.07
N ILE A 27 9.32 -7.39 -2.98
CA ILE A 27 8.85 -6.02 -2.76
C ILE A 27 10.02 -5.03 -2.71
N GLU A 28 11.12 -5.38 -2.04
CA GLU A 28 12.38 -4.61 -2.07
C GLU A 28 12.87 -4.38 -3.49
N THR A 29 12.94 -5.46 -4.27
CA THR A 29 13.43 -5.42 -5.66
C THR A 29 12.61 -4.45 -6.50
N GLU A 30 11.29 -4.43 -6.31
CA GLU A 30 10.39 -3.51 -7.01
C GLU A 30 10.44 -2.09 -6.47
N PHE A 31 10.58 -1.91 -5.16
CA PHE A 31 10.66 -0.62 -4.49
C PHE A 31 11.92 0.14 -4.91
N ASN A 32 13.08 -0.51 -4.85
CA ASN A 32 14.38 0.09 -5.12
C ASN A 32 14.59 0.49 -6.61
N LYS A 33 13.70 0.06 -7.52
CA LYS A 33 13.68 0.55 -8.91
C LYS A 33 13.14 1.98 -9.03
N ARG A 34 12.38 2.46 -8.05
CA ARG A 34 11.56 3.68 -8.14
C ARG A 34 11.81 4.67 -7.00
N PHE A 35 12.29 4.18 -5.86
CA PHE A 35 12.46 4.94 -4.63
C PHE A 35 13.88 4.78 -4.08
N PRO A 36 14.31 5.64 -3.14
CA PRO A 36 15.58 5.48 -2.45
C PRO A 36 15.72 4.09 -1.84
N HIS A 37 16.95 3.60 -1.75
CA HIS A 37 17.21 2.25 -1.29
C HIS A 37 16.65 1.98 0.12
N ALA A 38 15.83 0.92 0.25
CA ALA A 38 15.36 0.35 1.50
C ALA A 38 15.65 -1.16 1.53
N THR A 39 15.96 -1.69 2.71
CA THR A 39 16.12 -3.14 2.91
C THR A 39 14.76 -3.83 3.11
N PRO A 40 14.64 -5.16 2.96
CA PRO A 40 13.41 -5.88 3.27
C PRO A 40 12.93 -5.64 4.70
N LYS A 41 13.88 -5.54 5.64
CA LYS A 41 13.61 -5.28 7.05
C LYS A 41 13.08 -3.87 7.28
N ASP A 42 13.58 -2.88 6.54
CA ASP A 42 13.06 -1.50 6.62
C ASP A 42 11.61 -1.44 6.12
N LEU A 43 11.31 -2.09 4.99
CA LEU A 43 9.97 -2.16 4.39
C LEU A 43 8.99 -2.89 5.30
N GLU A 44 9.39 -4.05 5.83
CA GLU A 44 8.60 -4.82 6.79
C GLU A 44 8.34 -4.03 8.08
N SER A 45 9.37 -3.39 8.64
CA SER A 45 9.24 -2.54 9.83
C SER A 45 8.30 -1.36 9.57
N ARG A 46 8.44 -0.69 8.42
CA ARG A 46 7.56 0.41 8.01
C ARG A 46 6.12 -0.05 7.92
N TYR A 47 5.89 -1.20 7.28
CA TYR A 47 4.56 -1.75 7.17
C TYR A 47 3.98 -2.08 8.55
N ASN A 48 4.67 -2.88 9.35
CA ASN A 48 4.16 -3.35 10.64
C ASN A 48 3.88 -2.20 11.64
N LYS A 49 4.69 -1.14 11.63
CA LYS A 49 4.53 0.00 12.56
C LYS A 49 3.62 1.10 12.02
N GLY A 50 3.60 1.30 10.71
CA GLY A 50 3.07 2.51 10.09
C GLY A 50 1.95 2.29 9.09
N LEU A 51 1.85 1.10 8.48
CA LEU A 51 0.91 0.84 7.38
C LEU A 51 0.02 -0.38 7.60
N LYS A 52 0.26 -1.21 8.61
CA LYS A 52 -0.61 -2.34 8.88
C LYS A 52 -2.03 -1.82 9.16
N PRO A 53 -3.05 -2.20 8.36
CA PRO A 53 -4.39 -1.68 8.51
C PRO A 53 -4.94 -1.93 9.92
N GLY A 54 -5.54 -0.90 10.50
CA GLY A 54 -6.18 -0.98 11.80
C GLY A 54 -7.63 -1.45 11.68
N ARG A 55 -8.15 -2.14 12.71
CA ARG A 55 -9.60 -2.39 12.79
C ARG A 55 -10.30 -1.12 13.26
N ARG A 56 -11.31 -0.66 12.51
CA ARG A 56 -12.20 0.47 12.86
C ARG A 56 -11.44 1.79 13.09
N VAL A 57 -10.60 2.18 12.14
CA VAL A 57 -9.88 3.46 12.17
C VAL A 57 -10.86 4.61 11.84
N PRO A 58 -10.96 5.66 12.69
CA PRO A 58 -11.76 6.85 12.41
C PRO A 58 -11.38 7.50 11.08
N ALA A 59 -12.36 8.03 10.33
CA ALA A 59 -12.16 8.54 8.97
C ALA A 59 -11.05 9.61 8.88
N ASP A 60 -10.94 10.48 9.88
CA ASP A 60 -9.93 11.55 9.99
C ASP A 60 -8.50 11.02 10.25
N LYS A 61 -8.36 9.75 10.63
CA LYS A 61 -7.08 9.10 10.95
C LYS A 61 -6.74 7.97 10.00
N ARG A 62 -7.57 7.72 8.99
CA ARG A 62 -7.33 6.67 7.99
C ARG A 62 -6.07 6.99 7.21
N ARG A 63 -5.17 6.01 7.14
CA ARG A 63 -3.99 6.05 6.28
C ARG A 63 -4.32 5.45 4.93
N ALA A 64 -3.42 5.64 3.97
CA ALA A 64 -3.56 5.05 2.64
C ALA A 64 -3.77 3.53 2.68
N SER A 65 -3.09 2.84 3.59
CA SER A 65 -3.23 1.39 3.75
C SER A 65 -4.59 0.97 4.31
N ASP A 66 -5.20 1.76 5.20
CA ASP A 66 -6.55 1.50 5.70
C ASP A 66 -7.57 1.63 4.56
N ILE A 67 -7.41 2.66 3.71
CA ILE A 67 -8.25 2.87 2.51
C ILE A 67 -8.10 1.73 1.50
N ILE A 68 -6.86 1.31 1.21
CA ILE A 68 -6.58 0.19 0.30
C ILE A 68 -7.18 -1.11 0.84
N ASP A 69 -7.05 -1.35 2.15
CA ASP A 69 -7.59 -2.56 2.78
C ASP A 69 -9.12 -2.58 2.79
N ASP A 70 -9.75 -1.44 3.08
CA ASP A 70 -11.21 -1.28 3.01
C ASP A 70 -11.71 -1.53 1.59
N TYR A 71 -11.10 -0.91 0.56
CA TYR A 71 -11.46 -1.16 -0.83
C TYR A 71 -11.28 -2.64 -1.20
N ARG A 72 -10.18 -3.27 -0.80
CA ARG A 72 -9.97 -4.71 -1.02
C ARG A 72 -11.11 -5.57 -0.44
N GLN A 73 -11.60 -5.20 0.75
CA GLN A 73 -12.59 -5.99 1.48
C GLN A 73 -14.03 -5.75 0.99
N TYR A 74 -14.36 -4.50 0.64
CA TYR A 74 -15.74 -4.07 0.41
C TYR A 74 -15.99 -3.45 -0.97
N GLY A 75 -14.94 -3.20 -1.76
CA GLY A 75 -15.03 -2.46 -3.02
C GLY A 75 -15.17 -0.95 -2.82
N LEU A 76 -15.55 -0.25 -3.89
CA LEU A 76 -15.81 1.20 -3.87
C LEU A 76 -17.04 1.50 -3.01
N VAL A 77 -16.85 2.30 -1.97
CA VAL A 77 -17.95 2.84 -1.17
C VAL A 77 -18.31 4.23 -1.72
N GLU A 78 -19.57 4.46 -2.08
CA GLU A 78 -20.02 5.70 -2.75
C GLU A 78 -19.66 6.98 -1.98
N GLU A 79 -19.61 6.88 -0.64
CA GLU A 79 -19.30 7.97 0.28
C GLU A 79 -17.81 8.32 0.40
N GLU A 80 -16.91 7.60 -0.30
CA GLU A 80 -15.49 7.94 -0.25
C GLU A 80 -15.18 9.30 -0.90
N ASN A 81 -14.50 10.16 -0.14
CA ASN A 81 -14.00 11.45 -0.63
C ASN A 81 -12.98 11.26 -1.76
N SER A 82 -12.89 12.26 -2.64
CA SER A 82 -11.96 12.37 -3.78
C SER A 82 -10.50 11.96 -3.49
N ALA A 83 -10.00 12.19 -2.27
CA ALA A 83 -8.65 11.80 -1.87
C ALA A 83 -8.49 10.27 -1.74
N ALA A 84 -9.48 9.58 -1.16
CA ALA A 84 -9.47 8.13 -1.04
C ALA A 84 -9.54 7.46 -2.41
N ARG A 85 -10.41 7.97 -3.30
CA ARG A 85 -10.49 7.52 -4.70
C ARG A 85 -9.16 7.64 -5.44
N LYS A 86 -8.40 8.72 -5.24
CA LYS A 86 -7.05 8.88 -5.82
C LYS A 86 -6.05 7.84 -5.30
N ILE A 87 -6.12 7.51 -4.01
CA ILE A 87 -5.27 6.47 -3.41
C ILE A 87 -5.60 5.10 -4.00
N VAL A 88 -6.89 4.76 -4.09
CA VAL A 88 -7.36 3.50 -4.69
C VAL A 88 -6.93 3.42 -6.16
N GLN A 89 -7.16 4.47 -6.95
CA GLN A 89 -6.71 4.51 -8.35
C GLN A 89 -5.21 4.30 -8.49
N GLN A 90 -4.40 4.93 -7.63
CA GLN A 90 -2.96 4.74 -7.64
C GLN A 90 -2.57 3.30 -7.27
N ALA A 91 -3.27 2.68 -6.30
CA ALA A 91 -3.06 1.28 -5.93
C ALA A 91 -3.40 0.34 -7.09
N LEU A 92 -4.56 0.54 -7.75
CA LEU A 92 -4.97 -0.23 -8.92
C LEU A 92 -3.94 -0.12 -10.05
N TYR A 93 -3.48 1.09 -10.36
CA TYR A 93 -2.44 1.32 -11.37
C TYR A 93 -1.12 0.59 -11.04
N ILE A 94 -0.73 0.55 -9.76
CA ILE A 94 0.44 -0.22 -9.33
C ILE A 94 0.20 -1.73 -9.53
N LEU A 95 -0.98 -2.23 -9.16
CA LEU A 95 -1.34 -3.65 -9.28
C LEU A 95 -1.45 -4.14 -10.73
N ASP A 96 -1.80 -3.27 -11.67
CA ASP A 96 -1.80 -3.57 -13.11
C ASP A 96 -0.40 -3.94 -13.62
N GLY A 97 0.66 -3.53 -12.91
CA GLY A 97 2.04 -3.97 -13.16
C GLY A 97 2.35 -5.40 -12.69
N TYR A 98 1.44 -6.05 -11.96
CA TYR A 98 1.66 -7.38 -11.34
C TYR A 98 0.48 -8.34 -11.54
N PRO A 99 -0.08 -8.50 -12.76
CA PRO A 99 -1.36 -9.19 -12.97
C PRO A 99 -1.36 -10.66 -12.54
N LEU A 100 -0.24 -11.38 -12.71
CA LEU A 100 -0.12 -12.80 -12.35
C LEU A 100 0.09 -13.05 -10.85
N ARG A 101 0.38 -12.00 -10.08
CA ARG A 101 0.68 -12.08 -8.63
C ARG A 101 -0.38 -11.33 -7.81
N ARG A 102 -1.36 -10.72 -8.47
CA ARG A 102 -2.42 -9.89 -7.89
C ARG A 102 -3.42 -10.72 -7.10
N LEU A 103 -3.89 -10.19 -5.97
CA LEU A 103 -4.80 -10.88 -5.05
C LEU A 103 -6.26 -10.39 -5.11
N TRP A 104 -6.52 -9.21 -5.64
CA TRP A 104 -7.87 -8.60 -5.68
C TRP A 104 -7.98 -7.51 -6.76
N CYS A 105 -9.21 -7.13 -7.10
CA CYS A 105 -9.58 -6.33 -8.28
C CYS A 105 -9.87 -4.86 -7.98
#